data_AF-A0A0M4H4C3-F1
#
_entry.id   AF-A0A0M4H4C3-F1
#
_cell.length_a   1.000
_cell.length_b   1.000
_cell.length_c   1.000
_cell.angle_alpha   90.00
_cell.angle_beta   90.00
_cell.angle_gamma   90.00
#
_symmetry.space_group_name_H-M   'P 1'
#
loop_
_entity.id
_entity.type
_entity.pdbx_description
1 polymer ?
#
loop_
_entity_poly.entity_id
_entity_poly.type
_entity_poly.pdbx_seq_one_letter_code
_entity_poly.pdbx_strand_id
1 'polypeptide(L)'
;MVDGGPRRLGFTPRVPDGPDRPWTRGRRTRWWLVVPADLAVVGATCLFASAAVHDASRTLGLAAGGAAAIAAGWLVARAVRRRDDHLEVVWPDGALVLAVCWAVWTASQWVIAPWAARADAQGTGGGPSSVAPSSIALVLACFLAVLGGGWRRLYGFAKAHDSLVPKGVQRRLDAQADAGLSAGVPPPDGAGADAAGGD
;
A
#
# COMPACT_ATOMS: atom_id res chain seq x y z
N MET A 1 55.63 -12.39 -19.14
CA MET A 1 54.44 -13.23 -19.40
C MET A 1 53.39 -12.80 -18.39
N VAL A 2 52.33 -12.13 -18.85
CA VAL A 2 51.29 -11.56 -17.99
C VAL A 2 50.25 -12.64 -17.77
N ASP A 3 50.14 -13.17 -16.56
CA ASP A 3 49.11 -14.14 -16.18
C ASP A 3 47.74 -13.45 -16.07
N GLY A 4 47.13 -13.20 -17.23
CA GLY A 4 45.78 -12.68 -17.39
C GLY A 4 44.72 -13.78 -17.30
N GLY A 5 44.73 -14.56 -16.21
CA GLY A 5 43.65 -15.50 -15.93
C GLY A 5 42.31 -14.78 -15.76
N PRO A 6 41.18 -15.30 -16.29
CA PRO A 6 39.90 -14.62 -16.22
C PRO A 6 39.51 -14.36 -14.76
N ARG A 7 39.49 -13.08 -14.37
CA ARG A 7 38.95 -12.62 -13.08
C ARG A 7 37.52 -13.12 -12.99
N ARG A 8 37.28 -14.16 -12.18
CA ARG A 8 35.93 -14.56 -11.79
C ARG A 8 35.31 -13.36 -11.07
N LEU A 9 34.48 -12.61 -11.78
CA LEU A 9 33.57 -11.65 -11.18
C LEU A 9 32.56 -12.49 -10.37
N GLY A 10 32.83 -12.64 -9.08
CA GLY A 10 31.87 -13.19 -8.13
C GLY A 10 30.68 -12.26 -8.05
N PHE A 11 29.68 -12.46 -8.91
CA PHE A 11 28.39 -11.85 -8.73
C PHE A 11 27.68 -12.64 -7.64
N THR A 12 27.82 -12.18 -6.40
CA THR A 12 26.89 -12.55 -5.34
C THR A 12 25.76 -11.53 -5.44
N PRO A 13 24.62 -11.84 -6.11
CA PRO A 13 23.46 -10.99 -5.93
C PRO A 13 23.21 -10.96 -4.43
N ARG A 14 23.12 -9.75 -3.85
CA ARG A 14 22.33 -9.59 -2.63
C ARG A 14 20.89 -9.89 -3.05
N VAL A 15 20.57 -11.16 -3.25
CA VAL A 15 19.18 -11.59 -3.22
C VAL A 15 18.71 -11.16 -1.83
N PRO A 16 17.69 -10.31 -1.72
CA PRO A 16 17.12 -9.95 -0.44
C PRO A 16 16.38 -11.17 0.14
N ASP A 17 17.10 -12.23 0.48
CA ASP A 17 16.57 -13.39 1.18
C ASP A 17 16.54 -13.12 2.69
N GLY A 18 15.93 -11.99 3.03
CA GLY A 18 15.64 -11.56 4.39
C GLY A 18 14.39 -10.69 4.39
N PRO A 19 13.84 -10.33 5.56
CA PRO A 19 12.68 -9.43 5.69
C PRO A 19 12.93 -8.00 5.15
N ASP A 20 14.06 -7.75 4.51
CA ASP A 20 14.42 -6.49 3.88
C ASP A 20 13.56 -6.29 2.63
N ARG A 21 12.74 -5.24 2.65
CA ARG A 21 11.83 -4.88 1.55
C ARG A 21 12.50 -3.77 0.74
N PRO A 22 13.21 -4.07 -0.37
CA PRO A 22 13.97 -3.07 -1.11
C PRO A 22 13.09 -1.92 -1.64
N TRP A 23 11.79 -2.15 -1.79
CA TRP A 23 10.82 -1.16 -2.25
C TRP A 23 10.31 -0.20 -1.16
N THR A 24 10.62 -0.44 0.11
CA THR A 24 10.29 0.45 1.25
C THR A 24 11.50 1.28 1.69
N ARG A 25 12.72 0.89 1.34
CA ARG A 25 13.97 1.58 1.73
C ARG A 25 13.96 3.06 1.31
N GLY A 26 14.05 3.96 2.30
CA GLY A 26 14.19 5.41 2.11
C GLY A 26 12.94 6.12 1.56
N ARG A 27 11.77 5.48 1.52
CA ARG A 27 10.53 6.07 0.99
C ARG A 27 9.44 6.05 2.05
N ARG A 28 8.79 7.19 2.31
CA ARG A 28 7.66 7.30 3.24
C ARG A 28 6.38 6.68 2.67
N THR A 29 5.41 6.34 3.54
CA THR A 29 4.03 6.00 3.14
C THR A 29 3.47 7.00 2.14
N ARG A 30 2.88 6.47 1.06
CA ARG A 30 2.12 7.24 0.08
C ARG A 30 0.70 7.44 0.57
N TRP A 31 0.51 8.47 1.40
CA TRP A 31 -0.79 8.80 2.00
C TRP A 31 -1.90 9.02 0.96
N TRP A 32 -1.56 9.52 -0.23
CA TRP A 32 -2.51 9.68 -1.33
C TRP A 32 -3.13 8.37 -1.83
N LEU A 33 -2.50 7.21 -1.56
CA LEU A 33 -3.03 5.89 -1.90
C LEU A 33 -3.67 5.21 -0.69
N VAL A 34 -3.03 5.30 0.48
CA VAL A 34 -3.49 4.62 1.69
C VAL A 34 -4.83 5.16 2.16
N VAL A 35 -5.01 6.48 2.16
CA VAL A 35 -6.27 7.12 2.58
C VAL A 35 -7.47 6.67 1.73
N PRO A 36 -7.46 6.79 0.39
CA PRO A 36 -8.60 6.36 -0.41
C PRO A 36 -8.81 4.84 -0.37
N ALA A 37 -7.75 4.03 -0.31
CA ALA A 37 -7.87 2.58 -0.23
C ALA A 37 -8.52 2.13 1.09
N ASP A 38 -8.08 2.68 2.22
CA ASP A 38 -8.66 2.37 3.52
C ASP A 38 -10.10 2.90 3.66
N LEU A 39 -10.42 4.07 3.08
CA LEU A 39 -11.80 4.56 3.01
C LEU A 39 -12.69 3.65 2.15
N ALA A 40 -12.17 3.13 1.03
CA ALA A 40 -12.89 2.15 0.20
C ALA A 40 -13.13 0.83 0.95
N VAL A 41 -12.15 0.37 1.74
CA VAL A 41 -12.31 -0.80 2.62
C VAL A 41 -13.40 -0.57 3.66
N VAL A 42 -13.39 0.60 4.32
CA VAL A 42 -14.42 0.97 5.29
C VAL A 42 -15.80 1.02 4.62
N GLY A 43 -15.92 1.68 3.46
CA GLY A 43 -17.17 1.75 2.70
C GLY A 43 -17.71 0.39 2.30
N ALA A 44 -16.87 -0.46 1.72
CA ALA A 44 -17.22 -1.83 1.36
C ALA A 44 -17.63 -2.65 2.61
N THR A 45 -16.88 -2.51 3.71
CA THR A 45 -17.20 -3.18 4.98
C THR A 45 -18.57 -2.73 5.52
N CYS A 46 -18.92 -1.44 5.41
CA CYS A 46 -20.24 -0.95 5.79
C CYS A 46 -21.34 -1.58 4.93
N LEU A 47 -21.15 -1.62 3.60
CA LEU A 47 -22.11 -2.22 2.68
C LEU A 47 -22.35 -3.70 2.98
N PHE A 48 -21.27 -4.47 3.15
CA PHE A 48 -21.38 -5.89 3.46
C PHE A 48 -21.95 -6.16 4.85
N ALA A 49 -21.60 -5.35 5.85
CA ALA A 49 -22.19 -5.46 7.18
C ALA A 49 -23.68 -5.14 7.17
N SER A 50 -24.11 -4.06 6.49
CA SER A 50 -25.52 -3.72 6.29
C SER A 50 -26.28 -4.81 5.53
N ALA A 51 -25.67 -5.39 4.49
CA ALA A 51 -26.25 -6.49 3.74
C ALA A 51 -26.42 -7.75 4.60
N ALA A 52 -25.43 -8.08 5.44
CA ALA A 52 -25.51 -9.24 6.34
C ALA A 52 -26.68 -9.14 7.33
N VAL A 53 -27.06 -7.93 7.74
CA VAL A 53 -28.21 -7.68 8.63
C VAL A 53 -29.47 -7.23 7.90
N HIS A 54 -29.46 -7.21 6.56
CA HIS A 54 -30.60 -6.82 5.72
C HIS A 54 -31.18 -5.43 6.06
N ASP A 55 -30.33 -4.50 6.49
CA ASP A 55 -30.76 -3.16 6.93
C ASP A 55 -29.85 -2.07 6.35
N ALA A 56 -30.30 -1.48 5.23
CA ALA A 56 -29.55 -0.45 4.52
C ALA A 56 -29.46 0.89 5.29
N SER A 57 -30.40 1.15 6.22
CA SER A 57 -30.43 2.40 6.99
C SER A 57 -29.23 2.56 7.92
N ARG A 58 -28.63 1.44 8.34
CA ARG A 58 -27.43 1.41 9.19
C ARG A 58 -26.15 1.82 8.48
N THR A 59 -26.13 1.84 7.15
CA THR A 59 -24.91 2.02 6.37
C THR A 59 -24.23 3.36 6.68
N LEU A 60 -24.99 4.45 6.81
CA LEU A 60 -24.43 5.77 7.05
C LEU A 60 -23.88 5.91 8.49
N GLY A 61 -24.58 5.34 9.48
CA GLY A 61 -24.12 5.30 10.87
C GLY A 61 -22.86 4.44 11.05
N LEU A 62 -22.80 3.31 10.34
CA LEU A 62 -21.60 2.46 10.29
C LEU A 62 -20.43 3.19 9.61
N ALA A 63 -20.69 3.93 8.53
CA ALA A 63 -19.66 4.67 7.80
C ALA A 63 -19.00 5.77 8.64
N ALA A 64 -19.79 6.55 9.39
CA ALA A 64 -19.25 7.57 10.29
C ALA A 64 -18.36 6.95 11.39
N GLY A 65 -18.82 5.85 12.01
CA GLY A 65 -18.03 5.11 13.01
C GLY A 65 -16.75 4.51 12.42
N GLY A 66 -16.84 3.92 11.23
CA GLY A 66 -15.70 3.33 10.53
C GLY A 66 -14.66 4.36 10.11
N ALA A 67 -15.09 5.54 9.65
CA ALA A 67 -14.20 6.65 9.30
C ALA A 67 -13.43 7.20 10.52
N ALA A 68 -14.10 7.36 11.66
CA ALA A 68 -13.45 7.75 12.90
C ALA A 68 -12.47 6.66 13.41
N ALA A 69 -12.87 5.40 13.31
CA ALA A 69 -12.06 4.27 13.76
C ALA A 69 -10.79 4.08 12.93
N ILE A 70 -10.86 4.22 11.60
CA ILE A 70 -9.69 4.12 10.73
C ILE A 70 -8.72 5.28 10.97
N ALA A 71 -9.24 6.50 11.20
CA ALA A 71 -8.42 7.65 11.56
C ALA A 71 -7.70 7.42 12.90
N ALA A 72 -8.39 6.85 13.91
CA ALA A 72 -7.76 6.44 15.17
C ALA A 72 -6.65 5.40 14.95
N GLY A 73 -6.88 4.43 14.05
CA GLY A 73 -5.87 3.46 13.64
C GLY A 73 -4.60 4.12 13.09
N TRP A 74 -4.75 5.08 12.18
CA TRP A 74 -3.61 5.85 11.64
C TRP A 74 -2.88 6.65 12.72
N LEU A 75 -3.61 7.30 13.63
CA LEU A 75 -3.02 8.08 14.73
C LEU A 75 -2.20 7.20 15.68
N VAL A 76 -2.74 6.03 16.07
CA VAL A 76 -2.03 5.07 16.92
C VAL A 76 -0.79 4.54 16.22
N ALA A 77 -0.91 4.12 14.96
CA ALA A 77 0.25 3.64 14.20
C ALA A 77 1.35 4.70 14.11
N ARG A 78 0.98 5.95 13.82
CA ARG A 78 1.91 7.10 13.77
C ARG A 78 2.55 7.40 15.13
N ALA A 79 1.80 7.32 16.22
CA ALA A 79 2.30 7.54 17.58
C ALA A 79 3.30 6.47 18.02
N VAL A 80 3.06 5.21 17.64
CA VAL A 80 3.89 4.05 18.00
C VAL A 80 5.15 3.97 17.12
N ARG A 81 5.09 4.36 15.85
CA ARG A 81 6.18 4.12 14.88
C ARG A 81 6.99 5.36 14.47
N ARG A 82 6.52 6.57 14.79
CA ARG A 82 7.15 7.91 14.71
C ARG A 82 8.05 8.31 13.52
N ARG A 83 8.47 7.44 12.58
CA ARG A 83 9.27 7.85 11.42
C ARG A 83 9.31 6.89 10.22
N ASP A 84 9.16 5.59 10.42
CA ASP A 84 9.15 4.59 9.34
C ASP A 84 7.74 4.05 9.12
N ASP A 85 6.81 4.96 8.82
CA ASP A 85 5.44 4.59 8.49
C ASP A 85 5.45 3.88 7.12
N HIS A 86 5.19 2.57 7.12
CA HIS A 86 4.84 1.79 5.93
C HIS A 86 3.43 1.23 6.11
N LEU A 87 2.44 2.11 6.27
CA LEU A 87 1.04 1.72 6.49
C LEU A 87 0.46 0.90 5.32
N GLU A 88 1.05 1.01 4.13
CA GLU A 88 0.74 0.21 2.95
C GLU A 88 1.16 -1.27 3.06
N VAL A 89 2.00 -1.60 4.04
CA VAL A 89 2.46 -2.96 4.31
C VAL A 89 1.46 -3.66 5.24
N VAL A 90 1.17 -4.94 4.95
CA VAL A 90 0.32 -5.78 5.81
C VAL A 90 0.82 -5.85 7.25
N TRP A 91 2.12 -6.13 7.44
CA TRP A 91 2.69 -6.34 8.76
C TRP A 91 4.06 -5.64 8.92
N PRO A 92 4.30 -4.94 10.04
CA PRO A 92 3.44 -4.82 11.24
C PRO A 92 2.42 -3.67 11.21
N ASP A 93 2.67 -2.60 10.45
CA ASP A 93 1.96 -1.34 10.67
C ASP A 93 0.52 -1.34 10.13
N GLY A 94 0.27 -1.95 8.97
CA GLY A 94 -1.09 -2.11 8.44
C GLY A 94 -1.99 -2.95 9.35
N ALA A 95 -1.44 -4.00 9.96
CA ALA A 95 -2.17 -4.82 10.91
C ALA A 95 -2.50 -4.05 12.21
N LEU A 96 -1.59 -3.20 12.70
CA LEU A 96 -1.86 -2.33 13.84
C LEU A 96 -3.02 -1.37 13.54
N VAL A 97 -3.01 -0.73 12.36
CA VAL A 97 -4.11 0.15 11.92
C VAL A 97 -5.43 -0.60 11.89
N LEU A 98 -5.47 -1.79 11.27
CA LEU A 98 -6.69 -2.58 11.15
C LEU A 98 -7.18 -3.11 12.51
N ALA A 99 -6.27 -3.52 13.39
CA ALA A 99 -6.63 -3.98 14.73
C ALA A 99 -7.21 -2.85 15.60
N VAL A 100 -6.60 -1.66 15.57
CA VAL A 100 -7.11 -0.48 16.29
C VAL A 100 -8.43 -0.03 15.67
N CYS A 101 -8.53 0.02 14.34
CA CYS A 101 -9.77 0.33 13.64
C CYS A 101 -10.88 -0.63 14.06
N TRP A 102 -10.64 -1.95 14.03
CA TRP A 102 -11.61 -2.94 14.47
C TRP A 102 -12.02 -2.73 15.94
N ALA A 103 -11.06 -2.50 16.84
CA ALA A 103 -11.35 -2.31 18.26
C ALA A 103 -12.18 -1.05 18.53
N VAL A 104 -11.80 0.09 17.94
CA VAL A 104 -12.51 1.37 18.08
C VAL A 104 -13.89 1.30 17.44
N TRP A 105 -13.99 0.72 16.23
CA TRP A 105 -15.26 0.58 15.52
C TRP A 105 -16.21 -0.35 16.25
N THR A 106 -15.69 -1.47 16.76
CA THR A 106 -16.47 -2.38 17.60
C THR A 106 -16.94 -1.66 18.85
N ALA A 107 -16.04 -1.03 19.61
CA ALA A 107 -16.38 -0.27 20.83
C ALA A 107 -17.43 0.83 20.58
N SER A 108 -17.40 1.51 19.43
CA SER A 108 -18.41 2.52 19.08
C SER A 108 -19.81 1.90 18.93
N GLN A 109 -19.90 0.65 18.45
CA GLN A 109 -21.17 -0.09 18.40
C GLN A 109 -21.66 -0.51 19.79
N TRP A 110 -20.76 -0.78 20.74
CA TRP A 110 -21.13 -1.21 22.10
C TRP A 110 -21.53 -0.06 23.02
N VAL A 111 -20.84 1.08 22.92
CA VAL A 111 -20.93 2.16 23.93
C VAL A 111 -21.66 3.36 23.37
N ILE A 112 -21.31 3.80 22.15
CA ILE A 112 -21.73 5.09 21.62
C ILE A 112 -23.11 4.97 20.97
N ALA A 113 -23.33 3.96 20.11
CA ALA A 113 -24.61 3.78 19.45
C ALA A 113 -25.78 3.51 20.43
N PRO A 114 -25.64 2.68 21.48
CA PRO A 114 -26.71 2.45 22.45
C PRO A 114 -26.89 3.62 23.43
N TRP A 115 -25.86 4.43 23.68
CA TRP A 115 -25.96 5.64 24.50
C TRP A 115 -26.64 6.78 23.74
N ALA A 116 -26.27 7.02 22.48
CA ALA A 116 -26.91 7.98 21.59
C ALA A 116 -28.38 7.61 21.33
N ALA A 117 -28.67 6.34 21.04
CA ALA A 117 -30.03 5.87 20.87
C ALA A 117 -30.88 5.99 22.14
N ARG A 118 -30.28 5.86 23.35
CA ARG A 118 -30.99 6.11 24.61
C ARG A 118 -31.27 7.61 24.82
N ALA A 119 -30.32 8.48 24.49
CA ALA A 119 -30.50 9.92 24.54
C ALA A 119 -31.62 10.39 23.59
N ASP A 120 -31.74 9.78 22.40
CA ASP A 120 -32.84 10.05 21.45
C ASP A 120 -34.16 9.39 21.90
N ALA A 121 -34.13 8.15 22.40
CA ALA A 121 -35.32 7.41 22.86
C ALA A 121 -35.89 7.92 24.19
N GLN A 122 -35.15 8.72 24.96
CA GLN A 122 -35.70 9.50 26.06
C GLN A 122 -36.75 10.54 25.60
N GLY A 123 -36.93 10.74 24.28
CA GLY A 123 -38.08 11.43 23.69
C GLY A 123 -39.18 10.51 23.08
N THR A 124 -38.88 9.26 22.74
CA THR A 124 -39.85 8.30 22.17
C THR A 124 -39.47 6.85 22.53
N GLY A 125 -40.34 6.19 23.31
CA GLY A 125 -40.09 4.91 23.98
C GLY A 125 -39.92 3.66 23.09
N GLY A 126 -38.85 3.61 22.29
CA GLY A 126 -38.41 2.44 21.54
C GLY A 126 -37.26 1.70 22.23
N GLY A 127 -37.49 0.46 22.67
CA GLY A 127 -36.48 -0.38 23.31
C GLY A 127 -35.41 -0.91 22.34
N PRO A 128 -34.20 -1.26 22.83
CA PRO A 128 -33.07 -1.62 21.98
C PRO A 128 -33.25 -2.98 21.27
N SER A 129 -33.00 -2.98 19.96
CA SER A 129 -33.03 -4.17 19.11
C SER A 129 -31.78 -5.03 19.32
N SER A 130 -31.99 -6.27 19.79
CA SER A 130 -30.97 -7.23 20.21
C SER A 130 -30.36 -7.99 19.03
N VAL A 131 -29.50 -7.34 18.25
CA VAL A 131 -28.54 -8.12 17.43
C VAL A 131 -27.38 -8.51 18.35
N ALA A 132 -27.12 -9.81 18.48
CA ALA A 132 -26.06 -10.33 19.32
C ALA A 132 -24.72 -9.62 18.99
N PRO A 133 -24.14 -8.86 19.94
CA PRO A 133 -23.00 -7.99 19.68
C PRO A 133 -21.74 -8.67 19.11
N SER A 134 -21.60 -9.98 19.36
CA SER A 134 -20.47 -10.79 18.91
C SER A 134 -20.47 -11.05 17.41
N SER A 135 -21.64 -11.18 16.77
CA SER A 135 -21.73 -11.50 15.33
C SER A 135 -21.26 -10.33 14.46
N ILE A 136 -21.69 -9.11 14.79
CA ILE A 136 -21.28 -7.90 14.06
C ILE A 136 -19.77 -7.65 14.21
N ALA A 137 -19.23 -7.82 15.42
CA ALA A 137 -17.79 -7.68 15.65
C ALA A 137 -16.96 -8.67 14.81
N LEU A 138 -17.42 -9.92 14.68
CA LEU A 138 -16.77 -10.94 13.84
C LEU A 138 -16.90 -10.63 12.35
N VAL A 139 -18.07 -10.15 11.90
CA VAL A 139 -18.30 -9.72 10.51
C VAL A 139 -17.35 -8.56 10.15
N LEU A 140 -17.26 -7.54 11.01
CA LEU A 140 -16.34 -6.42 10.81
C LEU A 140 -14.88 -6.89 10.81
N ALA A 141 -14.49 -7.78 11.74
CA ALA A 141 -13.16 -8.36 11.76
C ALA A 141 -12.83 -9.08 10.46
N CYS A 142 -13.76 -9.91 9.97
CA CYS A 142 -13.59 -10.69 8.76
C CYS A 142 -13.41 -9.79 7.54
N PHE A 143 -14.30 -8.82 7.33
CA PHE A 143 -14.23 -7.92 6.18
C PHE A 143 -13.00 -7.00 6.23
N LEU A 144 -12.63 -6.47 7.40
CA LEU A 144 -11.40 -5.68 7.56
C LEU A 144 -10.15 -6.52 7.29
N ALA A 145 -10.10 -7.77 7.76
CA ALA A 145 -8.98 -8.66 7.53
C ALA A 145 -8.85 -9.02 6.03
N VAL A 146 -9.95 -9.38 5.38
CA VAL A 146 -9.96 -9.78 3.97
C VAL A 146 -9.71 -8.59 3.05
N LEU A 147 -10.46 -7.50 3.19
CA LEU A 147 -10.35 -6.33 2.31
C LEU A 147 -9.11 -5.50 2.64
N GLY A 148 -8.94 -5.15 3.92
CA GLY A 148 -7.82 -4.33 4.42
C GLY A 148 -6.47 -5.04 4.31
N GLY A 149 -6.44 -6.34 4.67
CA GLY A 149 -5.25 -7.17 4.48
C GLY A 149 -5.01 -7.50 3.01
N GLY A 150 -6.07 -7.81 2.26
CA GLY A 150 -6.02 -8.18 0.84
C GLY A 150 -5.43 -7.09 -0.04
N TRP A 151 -5.89 -5.84 0.07
CA TRP A 151 -5.34 -4.77 -0.77
C TRP A 151 -3.88 -4.49 -0.45
N ARG A 152 -3.46 -4.59 0.82
CA ARG A 152 -2.05 -4.41 1.23
C ARG A 152 -1.15 -5.54 0.73
N ARG A 153 -1.66 -6.78 0.66
CA ARG A 153 -0.98 -7.91 -0.01
C ARG A 153 -0.84 -7.64 -1.50
N LEU A 154 -1.92 -7.23 -2.16
CA LEU A 154 -1.94 -6.92 -3.60
C LEU A 154 -1.00 -5.76 -3.94
N TYR A 155 -1.00 -4.72 -3.11
CA TYR A 155 -0.09 -3.58 -3.26
C TYR A 155 1.38 -4.00 -3.10
N GLY A 156 1.67 -4.81 -2.08
CA GLY A 156 3.00 -5.39 -1.89
C GLY A 156 3.45 -6.23 -3.09
N PHE A 157 2.55 -7.03 -3.65
CA PHE A 157 2.80 -7.85 -4.84
C PHE A 157 3.06 -6.99 -6.09
N ALA A 158 2.19 -6.03 -6.39
CA ALA A 158 2.36 -5.12 -7.53
C ALA A 158 3.69 -4.36 -7.44
N LYS A 159 4.05 -3.89 -6.24
CA LYS A 159 5.31 -3.18 -6.00
C LYS A 159 6.54 -4.09 -6.07
N ALA A 160 6.40 -5.37 -5.70
CA ALA A 160 7.44 -6.37 -5.93
C ALA A 160 7.62 -6.62 -7.44
N HIS A 161 6.54 -6.71 -8.21
CA HIS A 161 6.58 -6.80 -9.68
C HIS A 161 7.26 -5.60 -10.34
N ASP A 162 6.91 -4.38 -9.94
CA ASP A 162 7.57 -3.15 -10.41
C ASP A 162 9.06 -3.10 -10.05
N SER A 163 9.46 -3.77 -8.96
CA SER A 163 10.86 -3.91 -8.57
C SER A 163 11.59 -4.99 -9.36
N LEU A 164 10.87 -5.99 -9.87
CA LEU A 164 11.40 -7.09 -10.69
C LEU A 164 11.62 -6.68 -12.14
N VAL A 165 10.95 -5.61 -12.62
CA VAL A 165 11.31 -4.91 -13.86
C VAL A 165 12.44 -3.93 -13.51
N PRO A 166 13.72 -4.31 -13.66
CA PRO A 166 14.78 -3.51 -13.09
C PRO A 166 14.93 -2.28 -13.98
N LYS A 167 14.57 -1.10 -13.48
CA LYS A 167 14.85 0.18 -14.17
C LYS A 167 16.32 0.33 -14.55
N GLY A 168 17.22 -0.39 -13.86
CA GLY A 168 18.63 -0.51 -14.24
C GLY A 168 18.89 -1.39 -15.47
N VAL A 169 18.10 -2.45 -15.70
CA VAL A 169 18.15 -3.24 -16.94
C VAL A 169 17.54 -2.44 -18.09
N GLN A 170 16.40 -1.77 -17.88
CA GLN A 170 15.84 -0.86 -18.88
C GLN A 170 16.85 0.23 -19.27
N ARG A 171 17.47 0.92 -18.31
CA ARG A 171 18.52 1.92 -18.59
C ARG A 171 19.74 1.37 -19.31
N ARG A 172 20.09 0.10 -19.08
CA ARG A 172 21.21 -0.55 -19.80
C ARG A 172 20.81 -0.90 -21.23
N LEU A 173 19.58 -1.37 -21.44
CA LEU A 173 19.03 -1.64 -22.76
C LEU A 173 18.87 -0.33 -23.56
N ASP A 174 18.38 0.74 -22.93
CA ASP A 174 18.25 2.06 -23.54
C ASP A 174 19.64 2.62 -23.92
N ALA A 175 20.64 2.54 -23.02
CA ALA A 175 22.00 2.96 -23.31
C ALA A 175 22.69 2.11 -24.40
N GLN A 176 22.37 0.82 -24.49
CA GLN A 176 22.86 -0.06 -25.55
C GLN A 176 22.18 0.24 -26.90
N ALA A 177 20.89 0.59 -26.90
CA ALA A 177 20.16 1.02 -28.08
C ALA A 177 20.70 2.37 -28.61
N ASP A 178 20.96 3.33 -27.73
CA ASP A 178 21.55 4.62 -28.06
C ASP A 178 22.98 4.46 -28.63
N ALA A 179 23.80 3.60 -28.03
CA ALA A 179 25.15 3.30 -28.53
C ALA A 179 25.12 2.57 -29.89
N GLY A 180 24.16 1.66 -30.11
CA GLY A 180 23.97 0.98 -31.39
C GLY A 180 23.50 1.92 -32.52
N LEU A 181 22.64 2.88 -32.21
CA LEU A 181 22.23 3.94 -33.13
C LEU A 181 23.39 4.88 -33.48
N SER A 182 24.23 5.23 -32.49
CA SER A 182 25.41 6.08 -32.70
C SER A 182 26.53 5.38 -33.48
N ALA A 183 26.66 4.06 -33.38
CA ALA A 183 27.65 3.28 -34.14
C ALA A 183 27.27 3.09 -35.62
N GLY A 184 25.99 3.30 -35.97
CA GLY A 184 25.48 3.23 -37.34
C GLY A 184 25.56 4.55 -38.13
N VAL A 185 26.02 5.64 -37.51
CA VAL A 185 26.21 6.95 -38.18
C VAL A 185 27.69 7.08 -38.54
N PRO A 186 28.10 6.83 -39.79
CA PRO A 186 29.48 7.09 -40.21
C PRO A 186 29.77 8.60 -40.12
N PRO A 187 31.01 8.99 -39.78
CA PRO A 187 31.37 10.41 -39.73
C PRO A 187 31.12 11.07 -41.09
N PRO A 188 30.68 12.34 -41.13
CA PRO A 188 30.54 13.04 -42.40
C PRO A 188 31.93 13.14 -43.03
N ASP A 189 32.09 12.52 -44.20
CA ASP A 189 33.33 12.51 -44.98
C ASP A 189 33.71 13.96 -45.33
N GLY A 190 34.54 14.57 -44.49
CA GLY A 190 35.06 15.92 -44.63
C GLY A 190 36.19 15.93 -45.64
N ALA A 191 35.87 16.42 -46.82
CA ALA A 191 36.75 16.64 -47.96
C ALA A 191 38.01 17.48 -47.65
N GLY A 192 39.15 17.00 -48.18
CA GLY A 192 40.12 17.79 -48.95
C GLY A 192 41.13 18.67 -48.18
N ALA A 193 42.40 18.27 -48.20
CA ALA A 193 43.53 19.11 -48.62
C ALA A 193 44.87 18.35 -48.44
N ASP A 194 45.33 17.67 -49.49
CA ASP A 194 46.75 17.35 -49.71
C ASP A 194 46.97 17.19 -51.22
N ALA A 195 47.35 18.28 -51.90
CA ALA A 195 48.11 18.28 -53.17
C ALA A 195 48.35 19.71 -53.68
N ALA A 196 49.39 20.36 -53.16
CA ALA A 196 50.21 21.35 -53.87
C ALA A 196 51.62 21.20 -53.26
N GLY A 197 52.71 20.88 -53.94
CA GLY A 197 53.11 21.16 -55.31
C GLY A 197 54.37 22.04 -55.25
N GLY A 198 55.55 21.49 -55.54
CA GLY A 198 56.79 22.24 -55.83
C GLY A 198 57.98 21.97 -54.89
N ASP A 199 58.94 21.17 -55.36
CA ASP A 199 60.23 21.66 -55.89
C ASP A 199 60.81 20.63 -56.88
#